data_AF-A0A7C6UE75-F1
#
_entry.id   AF-A0A7C6UE75-F1
#
_cell.length_a   1.000
_cell.length_b   1.000
_cell.length_c   1.000
_cell.angle_alpha   90.00
_cell.angle_beta   90.00
_cell.angle_gamma   90.00
#
_symmetry.space_group_name_H-M   'P 1'
#
loop_
_entity.id
_entity.type
_entity.pdbx_description
1 polymer ?
#
loop_
_entity_poly.entity_id
_entity_poly.type
_entity_poly.pdbx_seq_one_letter_code
_entity_poly.pdbx_strand_id
1 'polypeptide(L)'
;LFSRIVFLIAIPLVAIVVTAFVNWFMIDPVYTAKTTMYVLNRQNENQVNISDLNTGAMLIADYKELATSNRVMGAVINETGLDVREDFEINVASASNTRLVEISVTGKNAEESAKVANSIATNLSDAILDVMRV
;
A
#
# COMPACT_ATOMS: atom_id res chain seq x y z
N LEU A 1 35.11 -23.82 -36.32
CA LEU A 1 33.72 -23.30 -36.28
C LEU A 1 32.91 -23.95 -35.14
N PHE A 2 32.84 -25.29 -35.08
CA PHE A 2 32.04 -26.06 -34.11
C PHE A 2 32.31 -25.72 -32.62
N SER A 3 33.57 -25.57 -32.18
CA SER A 3 33.85 -25.25 -30.77
C SER A 3 33.27 -23.91 -30.33
N ARG A 4 33.16 -22.91 -31.22
CA ARG A 4 32.60 -21.60 -30.86
C ARG A 4 31.07 -21.64 -30.71
N ILE A 5 30.40 -22.49 -31.49
CA ILE A 5 28.93 -22.68 -31.40
C ILE A 5 28.55 -23.38 -30.09
N VAL A 6 29.38 -24.32 -29.61
CA VAL A 6 29.14 -24.99 -28.32
C VAL A 6 29.17 -23.98 -27.17
N PHE A 7 30.16 -23.08 -27.12
CA PHE A 7 30.19 -22.03 -26.09
C PHE A 7 29.02 -21.05 -26.23
N LEU A 8 28.63 -20.71 -27.47
CA LEU A 8 27.49 -19.82 -27.74
C LEU A 8 26.17 -20.37 -27.21
N ILE A 9 25.99 -21.69 -27.18
CA ILE A 9 24.78 -22.35 -26.67
C ILE A 9 24.90 -22.70 -25.18
N ALA A 10 26.08 -23.14 -24.73
CA ALA A 10 26.27 -23.60 -23.35
C ALA A 10 26.17 -22.45 -22.33
N ILE A 11 26.72 -21.28 -22.64
CA ILE A 11 26.68 -20.13 -21.72
C ILE A 11 25.24 -19.65 -21.42
N PRO A 12 24.37 -19.37 -22.41
CA PRO A 12 23.01 -18.98 -22.12
C PRO A 12 22.21 -20.10 -21.45
N LEU A 13 22.48 -21.37 -21.78
CA LEU A 13 21.83 -22.50 -21.11
C LEU A 13 22.15 -22.53 -19.61
N VAL A 14 23.43 -22.36 -19.25
CA VAL A 14 23.85 -22.27 -17.84
C VAL A 14 23.23 -21.05 -17.16
N ALA A 15 23.21 -19.90 -17.83
CA ALA A 15 22.58 -18.69 -17.29
C ALA A 15 21.09 -18.89 -17.01
N ILE A 16 20.35 -19.57 -17.90
CA ILE A 16 18.93 -19.90 -17.72
C ILE A 16 18.76 -20.80 -16.48
N VAL A 17 19.56 -21.86 -16.36
CA VAL A 17 19.48 -22.80 -15.23
C VAL A 17 19.77 -22.09 -13.91
N VAL A 18 20.83 -21.28 -13.85
CA VAL A 18 21.19 -20.51 -12.64
C VAL A 18 20.08 -19.51 -12.29
N THR A 19 19.56 -18.78 -13.27
CA THR A 19 18.50 -17.78 -13.03
C THR A 19 17.21 -18.45 -12.55
N ALA A 20 16.81 -19.57 -13.16
CA ALA A 20 15.63 -20.32 -12.75
C ALA A 20 15.78 -20.86 -11.32
N PHE A 21 16.97 -21.37 -10.97
CA PHE A 21 17.27 -21.87 -9.64
C PHE A 21 17.17 -20.76 -8.59
N VAL A 22 17.81 -19.61 -8.83
CA VAL A 22 17.75 -18.45 -7.93
C VAL A 22 16.33 -17.93 -7.78
N ASN A 23 15.59 -17.79 -8.87
CA ASN A 23 14.22 -17.27 -8.81
C ASN A 23 13.28 -18.18 -8.02
N TRP A 24 13.42 -19.50 -8.13
CA TRP A 24 12.55 -20.43 -7.40
C TRP A 24 12.93 -20.54 -5.92
N PHE A 25 14.22 -20.50 -5.58
CA PHE A 25 14.65 -20.76 -4.19
C PHE A 25 14.91 -19.51 -3.34
N MET A 26 15.21 -18.35 -3.94
CA MET A 26 15.65 -17.18 -3.20
C MET A 26 14.70 -15.98 -3.28
N ILE A 27 13.84 -15.90 -4.30
CA ILE A 27 12.95 -14.75 -4.48
C ILE A 27 11.54 -15.16 -4.07
N ASP A 28 11.11 -14.66 -2.89
CA ASP A 28 9.74 -14.86 -2.43
C ASP A 28 8.73 -14.12 -3.34
N PRO A 29 7.55 -14.68 -3.60
CA PRO A 29 6.50 -13.96 -4.31
C PRO A 29 6.02 -12.78 -3.46
N VAL A 30 5.84 -11.64 -4.11
CA VAL A 30 5.39 -10.40 -3.47
C VAL A 30 4.05 -9.99 -4.08
N TYR A 31 3.08 -9.68 -3.23
CA TYR A 31 1.73 -9.32 -3.62
C TYR A 31 1.38 -7.95 -3.04
N THR A 32 0.78 -7.08 -3.87
CA THR A 32 0.29 -5.78 -3.43
C THR A 32 -1.23 -5.75 -3.49
N ALA A 33 -1.87 -5.56 -2.35
CA ALA A 33 -3.29 -5.26 -2.24
C ALA A 33 -3.53 -3.75 -2.18
N LYS A 34 -4.57 -3.29 -2.87
CA LYS A 34 -4.93 -1.87 -2.93
C LYS A 34 -6.38 -1.66 -2.51
N THR A 35 -6.61 -0.66 -1.68
CA THR A 35 -7.95 -0.16 -1.36
C THR A 35 -7.97 1.35 -1.49
N THR A 36 -9.11 1.91 -1.90
CA THR A 36 -9.24 3.34 -2.19
C THR A 36 -10.45 3.90 -1.47
N MET A 37 -10.24 4.97 -0.70
CA MET A 37 -11.26 5.67 0.06
C MET A 37 -11.52 7.05 -0.52
N TYR A 38 -12.80 7.44 -0.61
CA TYR A 38 -13.19 8.80 -0.98
C TYR A 38 -13.40 9.65 0.26
N VAL A 39 -12.70 10.77 0.33
CA VAL A 39 -12.78 11.73 1.43
C VAL A 39 -13.86 12.77 1.14
N LEU A 40 -14.92 12.77 1.94
CA LEU A 40 -15.96 13.79 1.92
C LEU A 40 -15.56 14.96 2.83
N ASN A 41 -15.43 16.16 2.26
CA ASN A 41 -15.38 17.39 3.06
C ASN A 41 -16.83 17.88 3.28
N ARG A 42 -17.32 17.86 4.52
CA ARG A 42 -18.61 18.47 4.86
C ARG A 42 -18.44 20.00 4.88
N GLN A 43 -18.55 20.64 3.71
CA GLN A 43 -18.69 22.09 3.64
C GLN A 43 -20.07 22.49 4.16
N ASN A 44 -20.11 23.30 5.21
CA ASN A 44 -21.30 24.10 5.50
C ASN A 44 -21.53 25.02 4.28
N GLU A 45 -22.76 25.05 3.76
CA GLU A 45 -23.16 25.48 2.40
C GLU A 45 -22.82 26.91 1.95
N ASN A 46 -22.03 27.70 2.69
CA ASN A 46 -21.80 29.11 2.35
C ASN A 46 -20.31 29.46 2.21
N GLN A 47 -19.90 29.68 0.94
CA GLN A 47 -18.61 30.16 0.42
C GLN A 47 -17.56 29.08 0.08
N VAL A 48 -17.53 28.70 -1.20
CA VAL A 48 -16.36 28.04 -1.80
C VAL A 48 -15.33 29.11 -2.15
N ASN A 49 -14.17 29.11 -1.48
CA ASN A 49 -13.07 30.04 -1.74
C ASN A 49 -11.89 29.27 -2.37
N ILE A 50 -11.03 29.95 -3.14
CA ILE A 50 -9.80 29.36 -3.73
C ILE A 50 -8.89 28.69 -2.68
N SER A 51 -9.05 29.08 -1.41
CA SER A 51 -8.49 28.40 -0.22
C SER A 51 -8.82 26.90 -0.15
N ASP A 52 -9.96 26.47 -0.66
CA ASP A 52 -10.48 25.10 -0.55
C ASP A 52 -9.67 24.07 -1.33
N LEU A 53 -8.98 24.50 -2.41
CA LEU A 53 -8.09 23.62 -3.17
C LEU A 53 -6.83 23.27 -2.37
N ASN A 54 -6.25 24.23 -1.64
CA ASN A 54 -5.09 23.98 -0.78
C ASN A 54 -5.46 23.18 0.47
N THR A 55 -6.64 23.42 1.05
CA THR A 55 -7.16 22.63 2.19
C THR A 55 -7.34 21.16 1.84
N GLY A 56 -7.79 20.84 0.62
CA GLY A 56 -7.94 19.45 0.18
C GLY A 56 -6.63 18.65 0.20
N ALA A 57 -5.51 19.26 -0.18
CA ALA A 57 -4.20 18.61 -0.15
C ALA A 57 -3.69 18.39 1.29
N MET A 58 -3.94 19.34 2.19
CA MET A 58 -3.59 19.22 3.61
C MET A 58 -4.39 18.10 4.29
N LEU A 59 -5.70 18.00 4.04
CA LEU A 59 -6.53 16.92 4.59
C LEU A 59 -6.02 15.52 4.21
N ILE A 60 -5.56 15.34 2.97
CA ILE A 60 -5.02 14.05 2.55
C ILE A 60 -3.68 13.76 3.25
N ALA A 61 -2.84 14.77 3.48
CA ALA A 61 -1.63 14.61 4.26
C ALA A 61 -1.93 14.22 5.72
N ASP A 62 -2.93 14.84 6.34
CA ASP A 62 -3.37 14.51 7.70
C ASP A 62 -3.92 13.07 7.78
N TYR A 63 -4.75 12.67 6.81
CA TYR A 63 -5.27 11.30 6.77
C TYR A 63 -4.21 10.26 6.47
N LYS A 64 -3.19 10.61 5.68
CA LYS A 64 -2.01 9.77 5.49
C LYS A 64 -1.30 9.52 6.82
N GLU A 65 -1.03 10.57 7.58
CA GLU A 65 -0.36 10.47 8.88
C GLU A 65 -1.20 9.68 9.89
N LEU A 66 -2.52 9.92 9.89
CA LEU A 66 -3.45 9.20 10.74
C LEU A 66 -3.51 7.71 10.38
N ALA A 67 -3.49 7.37 9.09
CA ALA A 67 -3.51 5.99 8.62
C ALA A 67 -2.29 5.20 9.11
N THR A 68 -1.11 5.83 9.18
CA THR A 68 0.12 5.19 9.68
C THR A 68 0.34 5.36 11.18
N SER A 69 -0.60 6.02 11.88
CA SER A 69 -0.48 6.28 13.32
C SER A 69 -0.56 5.00 14.14
N ASN A 70 0.01 5.04 15.36
CA ASN A 70 -0.06 3.92 16.31
C ASN A 70 -1.49 3.51 16.66
N ARG A 71 -2.45 4.46 16.62
CA ARG A 71 -3.86 4.17 16.88
C ARG A 71 -4.43 3.23 15.82
N VAL A 72 -4.25 3.57 14.54
CA VAL A 72 -4.78 2.77 13.42
C VAL A 72 -3.98 1.47 13.28
N MET A 73 -2.65 1.55 13.22
CA MET A 73 -1.81 0.34 13.08
C MET A 73 -1.98 -0.63 14.24
N GLY A 74 -2.10 -0.13 15.47
CA GLY A 74 -2.37 -0.98 16.64
C GLY A 74 -3.72 -1.68 16.58
N ALA A 75 -4.77 -0.98 16.11
CA ALA A 75 -6.08 -1.59 15.91
C ALA A 75 -6.04 -2.69 14.82
N VAL A 76 -5.32 -2.45 13.73
CA VAL A 76 -5.13 -3.43 12.65
C VAL A 76 -4.38 -4.67 13.14
N ILE A 77 -3.33 -4.51 13.95
CA ILE A 77 -2.62 -5.65 14.57
C ILE A 77 -3.60 -6.46 15.43
N ASN A 78 -4.39 -5.78 16.27
CA ASN A 78 -5.33 -6.45 17.16
C ASN A 78 -6.46 -7.19 16.40
N GLU A 79 -6.92 -6.66 15.27
CA GLU A 79 -7.99 -7.26 14.46
C GLU A 79 -7.48 -8.40 13.57
N THR A 80 -6.31 -8.21 12.94
CA THR A 80 -5.78 -9.14 11.95
C THR A 80 -4.95 -10.26 12.58
N GLY A 81 -4.32 -10.00 13.72
CA GLY A 81 -3.34 -10.86 14.38
C GLY A 81 -1.96 -10.85 13.71
N LEU A 82 -1.73 -9.93 12.77
CA LEU A 82 -0.52 -9.86 11.96
C LEU A 82 0.38 -8.70 12.39
N ASP A 83 1.70 -8.89 12.34
CA ASP A 83 2.64 -7.80 12.60
C ASP A 83 2.82 -6.94 11.35
N VAL A 84 1.97 -5.93 11.22
CA VAL A 84 2.00 -4.99 10.10
C VAL A 84 3.26 -4.13 10.00
N ARG A 85 4.13 -4.11 11.02
CA ARG A 85 5.36 -3.31 10.98
C ARG A 85 6.54 -4.08 10.39
N GLU A 86 6.55 -5.39 10.53
CA GLU A 86 7.63 -6.24 10.04
C GLU A 86 7.27 -6.96 8.73
N ASP A 87 6.02 -7.43 8.61
CA ASP A 87 5.63 -8.34 7.54
C ASP A 87 5.14 -7.64 6.27
N PHE A 88 4.80 -6.35 6.36
CA PHE A 88 4.14 -5.62 5.29
C PHE A 88 4.77 -4.25 5.03
N GLU A 89 4.91 -3.91 3.74
CA GLU A 89 5.19 -2.55 3.31
C GLU A 89 3.87 -1.83 3.05
N ILE A 90 3.61 -0.77 3.84
CA ILE A 90 2.38 0.03 3.76
C ILE A 90 2.70 1.37 3.13
N ASN A 91 1.98 1.71 2.06
CA ASN A 91 2.03 3.01 1.43
C ASN A 91 0.64 3.64 1.37
N VAL A 92 0.52 4.87 1.85
CA VAL A 92 -0.72 5.66 1.80
C VAL A 92 -0.45 6.91 0.98
N ALA A 93 -1.21 7.07 -0.10
CA ALA A 93 -1.01 8.14 -1.08
C ALA A 93 -2.33 8.77 -1.52
N SER A 94 -2.26 10.03 -1.95
CA SER A 94 -3.34 10.64 -2.73
C SER A 94 -3.28 10.10 -4.16
N ALA A 95 -4.40 9.66 -4.71
CA ALA A 95 -4.47 9.49 -6.16
C ALA A 95 -4.43 10.89 -6.80
N SER A 96 -3.38 11.19 -7.57
CA SER A 96 -2.99 12.51 -8.09
C SER A 96 -4.13 13.52 -8.28
N ASN A 97 -4.10 14.60 -7.48
CA ASN A 97 -5.05 15.73 -7.52
C ASN A 97 -6.52 15.34 -7.28
N THR A 98 -6.79 14.24 -6.59
CA THR A 98 -8.15 13.82 -6.22
C THR A 98 -8.32 13.74 -4.71
N ARG A 99 -9.58 13.68 -4.26
CA ARG A 99 -9.95 13.41 -2.86
C ARG A 99 -9.94 11.90 -2.53
N LEU A 100 -9.22 11.11 -3.32
CA LEU A 100 -9.07 9.68 -3.09
C LEU A 100 -7.77 9.43 -2.32
N VAL A 101 -7.88 8.66 -1.24
CA VAL A 101 -6.76 8.10 -0.51
C VAL A 101 -6.62 6.65 -0.94
N GLU A 102 -5.51 6.31 -1.58
CA GLU A 102 -5.14 4.93 -1.90
C GLU A 102 -4.22 4.38 -0.81
N ILE A 103 -4.59 3.21 -0.28
CA ILE A 103 -3.79 2.43 0.66
C ILE A 103 -3.30 1.20 -0.11
N SER A 104 -1.98 1.07 -0.24
CA SER A 104 -1.31 -0.08 -0.83
C SER A 104 -0.58 -0.85 0.27
N VAL A 105 -0.80 -2.16 0.35
CA VAL A 105 -0.14 -3.05 1.30
C VAL A 105 0.54 -4.16 0.51
N THR A 106 1.84 -4.29 0.70
CA THR A 106 2.67 -5.27 -0.01
C THR A 106 3.21 -6.30 0.97
N GLY A 107 3.01 -7.59 0.69
CA GLY A 107 3.45 -8.69 1.54
C GLY A 107 3.62 -10.00 0.76
N LYS A 108 4.02 -11.07 1.47
CA LYS A 108 4.26 -12.40 0.86
C LYS A 108 2.99 -13.21 0.61
N ASN A 109 1.90 -12.87 1.28
CA ASN A 109 0.59 -13.52 1.14
C ASN A 109 -0.45 -12.52 0.63
N ALA A 110 -1.10 -12.87 -0.49
CA ALA A 110 -2.11 -12.01 -1.12
C ALA A 110 -3.36 -11.80 -0.23
N GLU A 111 -3.82 -12.84 0.46
CA GLU A 111 -5.00 -12.78 1.32
C GLU A 111 -4.73 -11.92 2.56
N GLU A 112 -3.58 -12.12 3.20
CA GLU A 112 -3.17 -11.31 4.34
C GLU A 112 -2.95 -9.84 3.95
N SER A 113 -2.31 -9.58 2.81
CA SER A 113 -2.13 -8.21 2.31
C SER A 113 -3.47 -7.51 2.09
N ALA A 114 -4.45 -8.23 1.53
CA ALA A 114 -5.81 -7.71 1.34
C ALA A 114 -6.53 -7.48 2.67
N LYS A 115 -6.42 -8.43 3.61
CA LYS A 115 -6.99 -8.33 4.96
C LYS A 115 -6.46 -7.10 5.68
N VAL A 116 -5.15 -6.89 5.66
CA VAL A 116 -4.49 -5.72 6.25
C VAL A 116 -4.95 -4.43 5.57
N ALA A 117 -4.92 -4.35 4.23
CA ALA A 117 -5.36 -3.15 3.50
C ALA A 117 -6.79 -2.75 3.86
N ASN A 118 -7.71 -3.71 3.90
CA ASN A 118 -9.10 -3.48 4.27
C ASN A 118 -9.25 -3.04 5.74
N SER A 119 -8.53 -3.69 6.66
CA SER A 119 -8.56 -3.32 8.08
C SER A 119 -8.01 -1.90 8.30
N ILE A 120 -6.95 -1.49 7.58
CA ILE A 120 -6.46 -0.11 7.62
C ILE A 120 -7.54 0.88 7.17
N ALA A 121 -8.23 0.60 6.05
CA ALA A 121 -9.28 1.47 5.55
C ALA A 121 -10.45 1.64 6.55
N THR A 122 -10.89 0.54 7.16
CA THR A 122 -11.96 0.56 8.18
C THR A 122 -11.53 1.37 9.41
N ASN A 123 -10.37 1.03 9.99
CA ASN A 123 -9.88 1.69 11.21
C ASN A 123 -9.51 3.16 10.98
N LEU A 124 -9.04 3.52 9.78
CA LEU A 124 -8.85 4.91 9.40
C LEU A 124 -10.18 5.67 9.34
N SER A 125 -11.22 5.09 8.73
CA SER A 125 -12.55 5.71 8.69
C SER A 125 -13.08 5.99 10.09
N ASP A 126 -12.94 5.03 11.01
CA ASP A 126 -13.39 5.16 12.39
C ASP A 126 -12.59 6.24 13.13
N ALA A 127 -11.26 6.26 12.95
CA ALA A 127 -10.41 7.29 13.54
C ALA A 127 -10.76 8.70 13.03
N ILE A 128 -11.08 8.87 11.74
CA ILE A 128 -11.52 10.15 11.18
C ILE A 128 -12.84 10.59 11.82
N LEU A 129 -13.80 9.67 11.93
CA LEU A 129 -15.11 9.96 12.54
C LEU A 129 -14.98 10.36 14.01
N ASP A 130 -14.10 9.70 14.77
CA ASP A 130 -13.82 10.06 16.16
C ASP A 130 -13.24 11.47 16.29
N VAL A 131 -12.26 11.82 15.46
CA VAL A 131 -11.62 13.15 15.48
C VAL A 131 -12.62 14.24 15.09
N MET A 132 -13.55 13.98 14.17
CA MET A 132 -14.58 14.94 13.77
C MET A 132 -15.72 15.13 14.78
N ARG A 133 -15.92 14.17 15.70
CA ARG A 133 -16.99 14.24 16.71
C ARG A 133 -16.60 15.03 17.96
N VAL A 134 -15.31 15.33 18.12
CA VAL A 134 -14.77 16.19 19.19
C VAL A 134 -14.83 17.64 18.74
#